data_AF-A0A942EBR1-F1
#
_entry.id   AF-A0A942EBR1-F1
#
_cell.length_a   1.000
_cell.length_b   1.000
_cell.length_c   1.000
_cell.angle_alpha   90.00
_cell.angle_beta   90.00
_cell.angle_gamma   90.00
#
_symmetry.space_group_name_H-M   'P 1'
#
loop_
_entity.id
_entity.type
_entity.pdbx_description
1 polymer ?
#
loop_
_entity_poly.entity_id
_entity_poly.type
_entity_poly.pdbx_seq_one_letter_code
_entity_poly.pdbx_strand_id
1 'polypeptide(L)'
;MGEWDAFFNINTVIAILFLVVLAYIVGRALLVPVKYLLKLLAMSVWGVVLVLVMNFAGQYFFVAIPFNPFTVLLAGYLGLPWSLILVGLPHLLR
;
A
#
# COMPACT_ATOMS: atom_id res chain seq x y z
N MET A 1 -5.02 38.55 39.03
CA MET A 1 -4.38 38.40 37.71
C MET A 1 -4.95 37.13 37.12
N GLY A 2 -5.74 37.27 36.07
CA GLY A 2 -6.58 36.18 35.56
C GLY A 2 -5.79 35.28 34.63
N GLU A 3 -6.11 33.98 34.62
CA GLU A 3 -5.49 32.99 33.71
C GLU A 3 -5.64 33.38 32.23
N TRP A 4 -6.62 34.23 31.91
CA TRP A 4 -6.84 34.84 30.60
C TRP A 4 -5.67 35.71 30.11
N ASP A 5 -4.93 36.35 31.01
CA ASP A 5 -3.77 37.18 30.66
C ASP A 5 -2.60 36.34 30.09
N ALA A 6 -2.55 35.05 30.44
CA ALA A 6 -1.54 34.12 29.95
C ALA A 6 -1.76 33.74 28.48
N PHE A 7 -3.00 33.74 27.98
CA PHE A 7 -3.31 33.46 26.58
C PHE A 7 -2.90 34.61 25.65
N PHE A 8 -3.02 35.85 26.12
CA PHE A 8 -2.58 37.04 25.36
C PHE A 8 -1.06 37.27 25.46
N ASN A 9 -0.35 36.48 26.26
CA ASN A 9 1.10 36.58 26.33
C ASN A 9 1.74 36.10 25.01
N ILE A 10 2.62 36.93 24.43
CA ILE A 10 3.23 36.69 23.13
C ILE A 10 3.92 35.31 23.06
N ASN A 11 4.51 34.86 24.18
CA ASN A 11 5.20 33.58 24.25
C ASN A 11 4.22 32.39 24.13
N THR A 12 3.03 32.51 24.72
CA THR A 12 1.95 31.52 24.63
C THR A 12 1.38 31.46 23.21
N VAL A 13 1.18 32.62 22.58
CA VAL A 13 0.70 32.70 21.19
C VAL A 13 1.69 32.03 20.23
N ILE A 14 2.99 32.29 20.40
CA ILE A 14 4.05 31.66 19.60
C ILE A 14 4.10 30.15 19.85
N ALA A 15 3.99 29.70 21.10
CA ALA A 15 3.98 28.28 21.43
C ALA A 15 2.80 27.53 20.80
N ILE A 16 1.60 28.13 20.81
CA ILE A 16 0.41 27.55 20.15
C ILE A 16 0.61 27.48 18.64
N LEU A 17 1.12 28.55 18.01
CA LEU A 17 1.44 28.55 16.58
C LEU A 17 2.45 27.44 16.23
N PHE A 18 3.50 27.30 17.02
CA PHE A 18 4.51 26.26 16.83
C PHE A 18 3.91 24.85 16.98
N LEU A 19 3.05 24.64 17.98
CA LEU A 19 2.35 23.38 18.20
C LEU A 19 1.45 23.01 17.02
N VAL A 20 0.69 23.97 16.48
CA VAL A 20 -0.20 23.76 15.33
C VAL A 20 0.60 23.41 14.08
N VAL A 21 1.70 24.11 13.82
CA VAL A 21 2.59 23.82 12.68
C VAL A 21 3.21 22.42 12.81
N LEU A 22 3.71 22.07 14.00
CA LEU A 22 4.28 20.75 14.27
C LEU A 22 3.23 19.65 14.09
N ALA A 23 2.03 19.83 14.64
CA ALA A 23 0.91 18.90 14.49
C ALA A 23 0.50 18.71 13.02
N TYR A 24 0.52 19.78 12.22
CA TYR A 24 0.23 19.71 10.78
C TYR A 24 1.26 18.85 10.02
N ILE A 25 2.55 19.02 10.32
CA ILE A 25 3.63 18.25 9.69
C ILE A 25 3.51 16.76 10.06
N VAL A 26 3.32 16.45 11.34
CA VAL A 26 3.16 15.07 11.83
C VAL A 26 1.90 14.43 11.24
N GLY A 27 0.77 15.14 11.25
CA GLY A 27 -0.48 14.66 10.67
C GLY A 27 -0.35 14.36 9.18
N ARG A 28 0.28 15.25 8.41
CA ARG A 28 0.52 15.04 6.98
C ARG A 28 1.43 13.85 6.72
N ALA A 29 2.51 13.70 7.50
CA ALA A 29 3.46 12.59 7.37
C ALA A 29 2.79 11.23 7.62
N LEU A 30 1.79 11.14 8.50
CA LEU A 30 1.05 9.91 8.78
C LEU A 30 -0.09 9.64 7.79
N LEU A 31 -0.75 10.67 7.27
CA LEU A 31 -1.85 10.52 6.31
C LEU A 31 -1.37 10.06 4.91
N VAL A 32 -0.15 10.42 4.53
CA VAL A 32 0.47 10.02 3.25
C VAL A 32 0.61 8.50 3.11
N PRO A 33 1.28 7.75 4.00
CA PRO A 33 1.45 6.30 3.87
C PRO A 33 0.13 5.54 3.92
N VAL A 34 -0.83 5.96 4.74
CA VAL A 34 -2.15 5.31 4.84
C VAL A 34 -2.89 5.33 3.50
N LYS A 35 -2.79 6.42 2.73
CA LYS A 35 -3.36 6.47 1.38
C LYS A 35 -2.74 5.46 0.42
N TYR A 36 -1.44 5.20 0.53
CA TYR A 36 -0.77 4.18 -0.29
C TYR A 36 -1.20 2.75 0.12
N LEU A 37 -1.35 2.47 1.41
CA LEU A 37 -1.88 1.17 1.86
C LEU A 37 -3.29 0.90 1.35
N LEU A 38 -4.18 1.90 1.39
CA LEU A 38 -5.53 1.77 0.84
C LEU A 38 -5.52 1.52 -0.68
N LYS A 39 -4.61 2.19 -1.42
CA LYS A 39 -4.43 1.95 -2.85
C LYS A 39 -3.91 0.54 -3.14
N LEU A 40 -2.99 0.03 -2.32
CA LEU A 40 -2.52 -1.36 -2.39
C LEU A 40 -3.64 -2.37 -2.12
N LEU A 41 -4.51 -2.11 -1.14
CA LEU A 41 -5.69 -2.94 -0.87
C LEU A 41 -6.68 -2.93 -2.04
N ALA A 42 -6.89 -1.79 -2.69
CA ALA A 42 -7.72 -1.75 -3.90
C ALA A 42 -7.09 -2.53 -5.07
N MET A 43 -5.76 -2.50 -5.21
CA MET A 43 -5.05 -3.29 -6.22
C MET A 43 -5.03 -4.79 -5.92
N SER A 44 -5.11 -5.20 -4.64
CA SER A 44 -5.15 -6.62 -4.26
C SER A 44 -6.43 -7.30 -4.76
N VAL A 45 -7.56 -6.60 -4.78
CA VAL A 45 -8.83 -7.11 -5.33
C VAL A 45 -8.65 -7.52 -6.80
N TRP A 46 -8.00 -6.68 -7.59
CA TRP A 46 -7.66 -6.99 -8.99
C TRP A 46 -6.67 -8.16 -9.10
N GLY A 47 -5.69 -8.23 -8.20
CA GLY A 47 -4.77 -9.37 -8.10
C GLY A 47 -5.47 -10.70 -7.82
N VAL A 48 -6.48 -10.71 -6.94
CA VAL A 48 -7.29 -11.91 -6.64
C VAL A 48 -8.04 -12.38 -7.88
N VAL A 49 -8.70 -11.46 -8.58
CA VAL A 49 -9.44 -11.76 -9.82
C VAL A 49 -8.49 -12.32 -10.88
N LEU A 50 -7.31 -11.72 -11.05
CA LEU A 50 -6.30 -12.20 -12.01
C LEU A 50 -5.79 -13.61 -11.67
N VAL A 51 -5.48 -13.88 -10.41
CA VAL A 51 -5.02 -15.22 -9.96
C VAL A 51 -6.11 -16.27 -10.18
N LEU A 52 -7.37 -15.93 -9.96
CA LEU A 52 -8.51 -16.81 -10.24
C LEU A 52 -8.64 -17.13 -11.73
N VAL A 53 -8.61 -16.10 -12.59
CA VAL A 53 -8.66 -16.27 -14.06
C VAL A 53 -7.47 -17.10 -14.55
N MET A 54 -6.28 -16.85 -14.00
CA MET A 54 -5.08 -17.63 -14.32
C MET A 54 -5.14 -19.07 -13.83
N ASN A 55 -5.72 -19.35 -12.65
CA ASN A 55 -5.88 -20.72 -12.18
C ASN A 55 -6.86 -21.48 -13.10
N PHE A 56 -7.90 -20.81 -13.58
CA PHE A 56 -8.86 -21.35 -14.54
C PHE A 56 -8.22 -21.64 -15.91
N ALA A 57 -7.43 -20.70 -16.46
CA ALA A 57 -6.69 -20.91 -17.71
C ALA A 57 -5.51 -21.90 -17.54
N GLY A 58 -4.89 -21.91 -16.37
CA GLY A 58 -3.74 -22.74 -15.98
C GLY A 58 -4.07 -24.21 -15.80
N GLN A 59 -5.35 -24.59 -15.69
CA GLN A 59 -5.76 -26.00 -15.78
C GLN A 59 -5.37 -26.64 -17.12
N TYR A 60 -5.32 -25.87 -18.20
CA TYR A 60 -4.86 -26.34 -19.51
C TYR A 60 -3.33 -26.39 -19.63
N PHE A 61 -2.60 -25.71 -18.75
CA PHE A 61 -1.13 -25.59 -18.77
C PHE A 61 -0.42 -26.25 -17.56
N PHE A 62 -1.16 -26.95 -16.69
CA PHE A 62 -0.62 -27.62 -15.47
C PHE A 62 0.10 -26.67 -14.49
N VAL A 63 -0.26 -25.39 -14.43
CA VAL A 63 0.34 -24.41 -13.51
C VAL A 63 -0.65 -24.05 -12.40
N ALA A 64 -0.47 -24.62 -11.21
CA ALA A 64 -1.22 -24.25 -10.02
C ALA A 64 -0.49 -23.12 -9.27
N ILE A 65 -1.01 -21.89 -9.35
CA ILE A 65 -0.46 -20.76 -8.57
C ILE A 65 -0.98 -20.86 -7.12
N PRO A 66 -0.09 -20.84 -6.10
CA PRO A 66 -0.52 -20.82 -4.71
C PRO A 66 -1.29 -19.53 -4.38
N PHE A 67 -2.45 -19.66 -3.75
CA PHE A 67 -3.27 -18.54 -3.29
C PHE A 67 -2.73 -18.01 -1.94
N ASN A 68 -1.79 -17.08 -1.99
CA ASN A 68 -1.20 -16.42 -0.83
C ASN A 68 -1.32 -14.89 -1.00
N PRO A 69 -1.56 -14.10 0.07
CA PRO A 69 -1.55 -12.64 0.00
C PRO A 69 -0.34 -12.04 -0.75
N PHE A 70 0.84 -12.67 -0.63
CA PHE A 70 2.05 -12.26 -1.35
C PHE A 70 1.92 -12.42 -2.88
N THR A 71 1.37 -13.56 -3.35
CA THR A 71 1.12 -13.80 -4.78
C THR A 71 0.00 -12.92 -5.33
N VAL A 72 -1.02 -12.62 -4.53
CA VAL A 72 -2.12 -11.71 -4.91
C VAL A 72 -1.61 -10.28 -5.11
N LEU A 73 -0.79 -9.77 -4.19
CA LEU A 73 -0.22 -8.42 -4.29
C LEU A 73 0.74 -8.31 -5.48
N LEU A 74 1.60 -9.31 -5.70
CA LEU A 74 2.51 -9.34 -6.85
C LEU A 74 1.77 -9.51 -8.17
N ALA A 75 0.75 -10.37 -8.25
CA ALA A 75 -0.06 -10.54 -9.46
C ALA A 75 -0.87 -9.27 -9.79
N GLY A 76 -1.40 -8.59 -8.77
CA GLY A 76 -2.10 -7.31 -8.94
C GLY A 76 -1.17 -6.14 -9.31
N TYR A 77 0.06 -6.13 -8.81
CA TYR A 77 1.03 -5.06 -9.07
C TYR A 77 1.82 -5.26 -10.38
N LEU A 78 2.15 -6.50 -10.72
CA LEU A 78 2.96 -6.81 -11.90
C LEU A 78 2.13 -7.20 -13.11
N GLY A 79 0.91 -7.74 -12.94
CA GLY A 79 -0.02 -8.01 -14.05
C GLY A 79 0.59 -8.85 -15.18
N LEU A 80 0.74 -10.16 -14.95
CA LEU A 80 1.23 -11.20 -15.89
C LEU A 80 2.75 -11.50 -16.04
N PRO A 81 3.74 -10.62 -15.83
CA PRO A 81 5.12 -10.90 -16.24
C PRO A 81 5.81 -11.92 -15.33
N TRP A 82 5.46 -11.99 -14.04
CA TRP A 82 6.08 -12.92 -13.10
C TRP A 82 5.74 -14.38 -13.41
N SER A 83 4.49 -14.66 -13.81
CA SER A 83 4.06 -16.01 -14.17
C SER A 83 4.72 -16.55 -15.44
N LEU A 84 5.17 -15.68 -16.35
CA LEU A 84 5.85 -16.09 -17.58
C LEU A 84 7.31 -16.53 -17.33
N ILE A 85 7.98 -15.92 -16.34
CA ILE A 85 9.37 -16.24 -16.00
C ILE A 85 9.50 -17.67 -15.44
N LEU A 86 8.49 -18.16 -14.71
CA LEU A 86 8.47 -19.53 -14.19
C LEU A 86 8.11 -20.59 -15.25
N VAL A 87 7.44 -20.20 -16.34
CA VAL A 87 7.10 -21.10 -17.46
C VAL A 87 8.29 -21.32 -18.41
N GLY A 88 9.15 -20.30 -18.59
CA GLY A 88 10.30 -20.40 -19.51
C GLY A 88 11.50 -21.17 -18.96
N LEU A 89 11.74 -21.11 -17.65
CA LEU A 89 12.93 -21.69 -17.02
C LEU A 89 13.03 -23.23 -17.16
N PRO A 90 11.93 -24.01 -17.04
CA PRO A 90 12.00 -25.47 -17.20
C PRO A 90 12.13 -25.95 -18.65
N HIS A 91 11.78 -25.14 -19.64
CA HIS A 91 11.90 -25.49 -21.07
C HIS A 91 13.30 -25.21 -21.64
N LEU A 92 14.07 -24.30 -21.03
CA LEU A 92 15.46 -24.00 -21.43
C LEU A 92 16.48 -24.99 -20.84
N LEU A 93 16.10 -25.72 -19.79
CA LEU A 93 16.93 -26.69 -19.05
C LEU A 93 16.66 -28.16 -19.43
N ARG A 94 15.91 -28.41 -20.51
CA ARG A 94 15.66 -29.74 -21.09
C ARG A 94 16.27 -29.86 -22.47
#